data_AF-A0A2P4ET53-F1
#
_entry.id   AF-A0A2P4ET53-F1
#
_cell.length_a   1.000
_cell.length_b   1.000
_cell.length_c   1.000
_cell.angle_alpha   90.00
_cell.angle_beta   90.00
_cell.angle_gamma   90.00
#
_symmetry.space_group_name_H-M   'P 1'
#
loop_
_entity.id
_entity.type
_entity.pdbx_description
1 polymer ?
#
loop_
_entity_poly.entity_id
_entity_poly.type
_entity_poly.pdbx_seq_one_letter_code
_entity_poly.pdbx_strand_id
1 'polypeptide(L)'
;MRAPLRGFGLVELMVAMLLGLTLVLALLQYLGGSRDAWLLQQLSARQQEDARYLLGRLARDIRAAGSYGCLDLQRLLPQGLPADLAQPVRFDQGVLTLITGLPVQVAVEEPQPMRAADFGARWLLAGDCQQRVGLADEQALSVMPGDWLLPLRLVEYRQQDDRVQVRLNGNGNFETLIEGVTRFEPRFALAADASAAGVSGRYQPGLDEAEQERLRSVRIALELSDRSADTGRERMRTLVFRQVTQVRNRPDWGSDE
;
A
#
# COMPACT_ATOMS: atom_id res chain seq x y z
N MET A 1 44.79 -30.85 63.34
CA MET A 1 44.13 -29.77 64.12
C MET A 1 42.84 -29.40 63.41
N ARG A 2 41.67 -29.62 64.02
CA ARG A 2 40.37 -29.21 63.45
C ARG A 2 40.08 -27.79 63.92
N ALA A 3 39.92 -26.85 62.99
CA ALA A 3 39.54 -25.48 63.32
C ALA A 3 38.11 -25.45 63.89
N PRO A 4 37.82 -24.64 64.93
CA PRO A 4 36.45 -24.49 65.43
C PRO A 4 35.57 -23.83 64.37
N LEU A 5 34.42 -24.44 64.07
CA LEU A 5 33.38 -23.81 63.26
C LEU A 5 32.81 -22.62 64.04
N ARG A 6 33.08 -21.40 63.57
CA ARG A 6 32.44 -20.18 64.08
C ARG A 6 30.99 -20.15 63.55
N GLY A 7 30.02 -20.10 64.45
CA GLY A 7 28.61 -19.91 64.09
C GLY A 7 28.32 -18.46 63.67
N PHE A 8 27.27 -18.28 62.86
CA PHE A 8 26.81 -16.95 62.44
C PHE A 8 26.24 -16.16 63.61
N GLY A 9 26.60 -14.88 63.69
CA GLY A 9 25.96 -13.94 64.61
C GLY A 9 24.58 -13.50 64.11
N LEU A 10 23.67 -13.14 65.02
CA LEU A 10 22.34 -12.64 64.67
C LEU A 10 22.41 -11.39 63.76
N VAL A 11 23.37 -10.50 64.03
CA VAL A 11 23.65 -9.30 63.21
C VAL A 11 24.09 -9.69 61.79
N GLU A 12 24.91 -10.72 61.66
CA GLU A 12 25.44 -11.19 60.37
C GLU A 12 24.32 -11.79 59.49
N LEU A 13 23.35 -12.47 60.12
CA LEU A 13 22.14 -12.94 59.46
C LEU A 13 21.20 -11.80 59.05
N MET A 14 21.02 -10.78 59.90
CA MET A 14 20.22 -9.59 59.56
C MET A 14 20.80 -8.84 58.36
N VAL A 15 22.12 -8.66 58.34
CA VAL A 15 22.82 -8.01 57.22
C VAL A 15 22.69 -8.86 55.94
N ALA A 16 22.87 -10.17 56.02
CA ALA A 16 22.72 -11.06 54.86
C ALA A 16 21.29 -11.00 54.27
N MET A 17 20.26 -10.99 55.12
CA MET A 17 18.87 -10.86 54.68
C MET A 17 18.59 -9.50 54.03
N LEU A 18 19.10 -8.41 54.61
CA LEU A 18 18.93 -7.06 54.07
C LEU A 18 19.58 -6.94 52.68
N LEU A 19 20.79 -7.48 52.51
CA LEU A 19 21.48 -7.50 51.23
C LEU A 19 20.75 -8.39 50.21
N GLY A 20 20.25 -9.56 50.63
CA GLY A 20 19.44 -10.42 49.78
C GLY A 20 18.17 -9.74 49.27
N LEU A 21 17.43 -9.07 50.16
CA LEU A 21 16.20 -8.36 49.79
C LEU A 21 16.47 -7.19 48.83
N THR A 22 17.50 -6.40 49.11
CA THR A 22 17.86 -5.25 48.26
C THR A 22 18.29 -5.68 46.85
N LEU A 23 19.06 -6.77 46.73
CA LEU A 23 19.45 -7.34 45.43
C LEU A 23 18.24 -7.84 44.63
N VAL A 24 17.32 -8.56 45.28
CA VAL A 24 16.09 -9.03 44.62
C VAL A 24 15.26 -7.85 44.14
N LEU A 25 15.11 -6.80 44.95
CA LEU A 25 14.34 -5.61 44.55
C LEU A 25 14.99 -4.90 43.34
N ALA A 26 16.31 -4.74 43.33
CA ALA A 26 17.03 -4.16 42.21
C ALA A 26 16.85 -4.98 40.92
N LEU A 27 16.92 -6.31 41.03
CA LEU A 27 16.72 -7.20 39.87
C LEU A 27 15.29 -7.12 39.32
N LEU A 28 14.28 -7.07 40.20
CA LEU A 28 12.89 -6.92 39.78
C LEU A 28 12.65 -5.63 39.00
N GLN A 29 13.25 -4.51 39.43
CA GLN A 29 13.16 -3.24 38.70
C GLN A 29 13.83 -3.32 37.31
N TYR A 30 15.02 -3.93 37.24
CA TYR A 30 15.74 -4.12 35.97
C TYR A 30 14.94 -4.98 34.98
N LEU A 31 14.37 -6.09 35.47
CA LEU A 31 13.55 -6.99 34.64
C LEU A 31 12.24 -6.32 34.19
N GLY A 32 11.64 -5.48 35.05
CA GLY A 32 10.47 -4.68 34.70
C GLY A 32 10.76 -3.73 33.53
N GLY A 33 11.78 -2.88 33.67
CA GLY A 33 12.17 -1.96 32.59
C GLY A 33 12.58 -2.67 31.30
N SER A 34 13.23 -3.84 31.40
CA SER A 34 13.58 -4.66 30.23
C SER A 34 12.35 -5.20 29.49
N ARG A 35 11.31 -5.62 30.22
CA ARG A 35 10.04 -6.08 29.63
C ARG A 35 9.32 -4.94 28.92
N ASP A 36 9.20 -3.78 29.57
CA ASP A 36 8.52 -2.63 28.98
C ASP A 36 9.22 -2.15 27.70
N ALA A 37 10.55 -2.09 27.73
CA ALA A 37 11.36 -1.76 26.54
C ALA A 37 11.13 -2.77 25.40
N TRP A 38 11.08 -4.06 25.71
CA TRP A 38 10.82 -5.10 24.72
C TRP A 38 9.42 -5.02 24.12
N LEU A 39 8.39 -4.75 24.93
CA LEU A 39 7.02 -4.54 24.46
C LEU A 39 6.93 -3.34 23.51
N LEU A 40 7.54 -2.21 23.87
CA LEU A 40 7.59 -1.03 23.01
C LEU A 40 8.28 -1.29 21.67
N GLN A 41 9.35 -2.10 21.68
CA GLN A 41 10.03 -2.51 20.45
C GLN A 41 9.13 -3.36 19.55
N GLN A 42 8.37 -4.29 20.12
CA GLN A 42 7.43 -5.11 19.36
C GLN A 42 6.32 -4.30 18.73
N LEU A 43 5.74 -3.35 19.47
CA LEU A 43 4.67 -2.48 18.98
C LEU A 43 5.16 -1.60 17.82
N SER A 44 6.37 -1.02 17.96
CA SER A 44 6.99 -0.28 16.86
C SER A 44 7.31 -1.15 15.65
N ALA A 45 7.74 -2.40 15.86
CA ALA A 45 8.06 -3.32 14.76
C ALA A 45 6.80 -3.68 13.96
N ARG A 46 5.67 -3.94 14.64
CA ARG A 46 4.39 -4.21 13.99
C ARG A 46 3.91 -3.04 13.14
N GLN A 47 3.95 -1.81 13.66
CA GLN A 47 3.58 -0.63 12.89
C GLN A 47 4.46 -0.43 11.65
N GLN A 48 5.76 -0.71 11.75
CA GLN A 48 6.66 -0.64 10.58
C GLN A 48 6.35 -1.72 9.55
N GLU A 49 5.96 -2.92 9.98
CA GLU A 49 5.54 -3.98 9.09
C GLU A 49 4.23 -3.65 8.37
N ASP A 50 3.23 -3.14 9.09
CA ASP A 50 1.95 -2.69 8.54
C ASP A 50 2.15 -1.55 7.53
N ALA A 51 2.99 -0.57 7.86
CA ALA A 51 3.36 0.51 6.95
C ALA A 51 4.05 -0.05 5.69
N ARG A 52 5.02 -0.96 5.85
CA ARG A 52 5.73 -1.59 4.73
C ARG A 52 4.78 -2.39 3.83
N TYR A 53 3.83 -3.10 4.43
CA TYR A 53 2.81 -3.85 3.72
C TYR A 53 1.89 -2.93 2.90
N LEU A 54 1.23 -1.95 3.55
CA LEU A 54 0.29 -1.06 2.88
C LEU A 54 0.97 -0.22 1.81
N LEU A 55 2.09 0.44 2.14
CA LEU A 55 2.80 1.30 1.20
C LEU A 55 3.40 0.49 0.04
N GLY A 56 3.88 -0.74 0.31
CA GLY A 56 4.35 -1.65 -0.73
C GLY A 56 3.25 -2.11 -1.68
N ARG A 57 2.03 -2.35 -1.17
CA ARG A 57 0.84 -2.66 -1.97
C ARG A 57 0.43 -1.46 -2.82
N LEU A 58 0.21 -0.30 -2.21
CA LEU A 58 -0.12 0.94 -2.91
C LEU A 58 0.90 1.27 -3.99
N ALA A 59 2.19 1.08 -3.72
CA ALA A 59 3.23 1.36 -4.70
C ALA A 59 3.16 0.43 -5.92
N ARG A 60 2.74 -0.83 -5.77
CA ARG A 60 2.49 -1.72 -6.92
C ARG A 60 1.31 -1.24 -7.74
N ASP A 61 0.21 -0.91 -7.08
CA ASP A 61 -1.01 -0.48 -7.76
C ASP A 61 -0.82 0.89 -8.44
N ILE A 62 -0.19 1.86 -7.78
CA ILE A 62 0.13 3.17 -8.37
C ILE A 62 1.05 3.03 -9.59
N ARG A 63 2.02 2.11 -9.56
CA ARG A 63 2.88 1.85 -10.74
C ARG A 63 2.10 1.25 -11.90
N ALA A 64 1.13 0.40 -11.64
CA ALA A 64 0.28 -0.24 -12.65
C ALA A 64 -0.90 0.64 -13.09
N ALA A 65 -1.14 1.77 -12.41
CA ALA A 65 -2.27 2.63 -12.68
C ALA A 65 -2.12 3.33 -14.05
N GLY A 66 -3.17 3.25 -14.86
CA GLY A 66 -3.19 3.84 -16.20
C GLY A 66 -2.24 3.19 -17.21
N SER A 67 -1.66 2.03 -16.88
CA SER A 67 -0.80 1.27 -17.80
C SER A 67 -1.65 0.36 -18.67
N TYR A 68 -1.83 0.73 -19.93
CA TYR A 68 -2.51 -0.09 -20.95
C TYR A 68 -1.54 -0.87 -21.86
N GLY A 69 -0.24 -0.85 -21.53
CA GLY A 69 0.80 -1.43 -22.35
C GLY A 69 0.91 -0.74 -23.71
N CYS A 70 0.88 -1.53 -24.78
CA CYS A 70 0.90 -1.03 -26.16
C CYS A 70 -0.47 -0.57 -26.68
N LEU A 71 -1.55 -0.85 -25.95
CA LEU A 71 -2.92 -0.61 -26.40
C LEU A 71 -3.26 0.87 -26.19
N ASP A 72 -3.14 1.66 -27.25
CA ASP A 72 -3.60 3.04 -27.27
C ASP A 72 -5.13 3.07 -27.37
N LEU A 73 -5.79 3.07 -26.22
CA LEU A 73 -7.25 2.98 -26.13
C LEU A 73 -7.95 4.18 -26.74
N GLN A 74 -7.37 5.38 -26.65
CA GLN A 74 -7.95 6.61 -27.19
C GLN A 74 -7.98 6.56 -28.72
N ARG A 75 -6.93 6.02 -29.34
CA ARG A 75 -6.87 5.82 -30.79
C ARG A 75 -7.69 4.63 -31.27
N LEU A 76 -7.67 3.52 -30.52
CA LEU A 76 -8.14 2.22 -31.00
C LEU A 76 -9.60 1.91 -30.64
N LEU A 77 -10.24 2.64 -29.70
CA LEU A 77 -11.66 2.44 -29.36
C LEU A 77 -12.56 3.49 -30.05
N PRO A 78 -13.23 3.14 -31.17
CA PRO A 78 -14.07 4.08 -31.92
C PRO A 78 -15.34 4.52 -31.14
N GLN A 79 -15.80 3.69 -30.21
CA GLN A 79 -16.97 3.95 -29.37
C GLN A 79 -16.68 4.87 -28.16
N GLY A 80 -15.44 5.32 -28.02
CA GLY A 80 -15.00 6.14 -26.88
C GLY A 80 -14.60 5.31 -25.67
N LEU A 81 -13.83 5.95 -24.79
CA LEU A 81 -13.33 5.36 -23.56
C LEU A 81 -14.35 5.56 -22.42
N PRO A 82 -14.70 4.53 -21.63
CA PRO A 82 -15.51 4.73 -20.42
C PRO A 82 -14.89 5.78 -19.50
N ALA A 83 -15.74 6.58 -18.85
CA ALA A 83 -15.31 7.70 -18.01
C ALA A 83 -14.33 7.27 -16.91
N ASP A 84 -14.52 6.09 -16.32
CA ASP A 84 -13.59 5.54 -15.33
C ASP A 84 -12.21 5.31 -15.94
N LEU A 85 -12.14 4.67 -17.13
CA LEU A 85 -10.87 4.40 -17.82
C LEU A 85 -10.18 5.68 -18.31
N ALA A 86 -10.92 6.78 -18.53
CA ALA A 86 -10.34 8.08 -18.86
C ALA A 86 -9.58 8.73 -17.67
N GLN A 87 -9.91 8.34 -16.44
CA GLN A 87 -9.31 8.86 -15.22
C GLN A 87 -8.75 7.72 -14.35
N PRO A 88 -7.66 7.08 -14.79
CA PRO A 88 -7.15 5.86 -14.15
C PRO A 88 -6.57 6.10 -12.75
N VAL A 89 -6.31 7.35 -12.36
CA VAL A 89 -5.96 7.74 -10.99
C VAL A 89 -6.91 8.86 -10.57
N ARG A 90 -7.65 8.68 -9.49
CA ARG A 90 -8.57 9.69 -8.97
C ARG A 90 -8.53 9.72 -7.45
N PHE A 91 -8.66 10.90 -6.86
CA PHE A 91 -8.86 11.04 -5.42
C PHE A 91 -9.96 12.03 -5.15
N ASP A 92 -11.13 11.50 -4.84
CA ASP A 92 -12.33 12.26 -4.55
C ASP A 92 -12.99 11.70 -3.29
N GLN A 93 -13.63 12.58 -2.51
CA GLN A 93 -14.40 12.19 -1.32
C GLN A 93 -13.65 11.27 -0.33
N GLY A 94 -12.31 11.38 -0.28
CA GLY A 94 -11.46 10.55 0.60
C GLY A 94 -11.16 9.14 0.08
N VAL A 95 -11.53 8.84 -1.16
CA VAL A 95 -11.28 7.54 -1.82
C VAL A 95 -10.25 7.73 -2.93
N LEU A 96 -9.14 6.99 -2.84
CA LEU A 96 -8.14 6.88 -3.90
C LEU A 96 -8.52 5.72 -4.81
N THR A 97 -8.95 6.06 -6.01
CA THR A 97 -9.32 5.10 -7.06
C THR A 97 -8.16 4.94 -8.04
N LEU A 98 -7.80 3.70 -8.33
CA LEU A 98 -6.74 3.31 -9.25
C LEU A 98 -7.29 2.28 -10.24
N ILE A 99 -7.04 2.48 -11.53
CA ILE A 99 -7.32 1.50 -12.57
C ILE A 99 -6.01 0.91 -13.01
N THR A 100 -5.80 -0.35 -12.62
CA THR A 100 -4.53 -1.05 -12.78
C THR A 100 -4.63 -2.05 -13.93
N GLY A 101 -3.65 -2.04 -14.83
CA GLY A 101 -3.53 -3.01 -15.91
C GLY A 101 -2.22 -3.77 -15.80
N LEU A 102 -2.29 -5.11 -15.78
CA LEU A 102 -1.12 -5.99 -15.80
C LEU A 102 -1.29 -7.04 -16.89
N PRO A 103 -0.35 -7.16 -17.84
CA PRO A 103 -0.48 -8.10 -18.95
C PRO A 103 -0.43 -9.53 -18.43
N VAL A 104 -1.33 -10.37 -18.97
CA VAL A 104 -1.36 -11.80 -18.71
C VAL A 104 -1.04 -12.51 -20.02
N GLN A 105 -0.07 -13.42 -19.98
CA GLN A 105 0.21 -14.28 -21.12
C GLN A 105 -0.72 -15.47 -21.07
N VAL A 106 -1.57 -15.60 -22.10
CA VAL A 106 -2.43 -16.75 -22.31
C VAL A 106 -2.11 -17.31 -23.68
N ALA A 107 -1.82 -18.61 -23.74
CA ALA A 107 -1.63 -19.30 -25.00
C ALA A 107 -3.01 -19.56 -25.63
N VAL A 108 -3.29 -18.87 -26.72
CA VAL A 108 -4.54 -18.98 -27.48
C VAL A 108 -4.19 -19.46 -28.88
N GLU A 109 -4.63 -20.67 -29.22
CA GLU A 109 -4.40 -21.28 -30.55
C GLU A 109 -5.56 -20.99 -31.51
N GLU A 110 -6.77 -20.85 -30.99
CA GLU A 110 -7.99 -20.50 -31.73
C GLU A 110 -8.78 -19.40 -31.00
N PRO A 111 -9.59 -18.59 -31.68
CA PRO A 111 -10.37 -17.53 -31.04
C PRO A 111 -11.25 -18.07 -29.91
N GLN A 112 -11.04 -17.56 -28.69
CA GLN A 112 -11.73 -18.06 -27.49
C GLN A 112 -12.42 -16.91 -26.72
N PRO A 113 -13.69 -17.07 -26.29
CA PRO A 113 -14.33 -16.09 -25.43
C PRO A 113 -13.74 -16.13 -24.02
N MET A 114 -13.34 -14.98 -23.49
CA MET A 114 -12.82 -14.81 -22.12
C MET A 114 -13.52 -13.65 -21.42
N ARG A 115 -13.68 -13.72 -20.09
CA ARG A 115 -14.35 -12.67 -19.31
C ARG A 115 -13.38 -12.00 -18.35
N ALA A 116 -13.63 -10.74 -18.01
CA ALA A 116 -12.83 -10.02 -17.02
C ALA A 116 -12.83 -10.72 -15.64
N ALA A 117 -13.97 -11.32 -15.27
CA ALA A 117 -14.15 -12.05 -14.02
C ALA A 117 -13.19 -13.24 -13.86
N ASP A 118 -12.80 -13.90 -14.96
CA ASP A 118 -11.87 -15.04 -14.95
C ASP A 118 -10.48 -14.64 -14.42
N PHE A 119 -10.14 -13.36 -14.51
CA PHE A 119 -8.90 -12.78 -14.02
C PHE A 119 -9.08 -11.96 -12.73
N GLY A 120 -10.27 -11.98 -12.12
CA GLY A 120 -10.60 -11.10 -11.00
C GLY A 120 -10.46 -9.62 -11.35
N ALA A 121 -10.88 -9.25 -12.56
CA ALA A 121 -10.82 -7.90 -13.10
C ALA A 121 -12.22 -7.36 -13.39
N ARG A 122 -12.33 -6.03 -13.46
CA ARG A 122 -13.58 -5.36 -13.84
C ARG A 122 -13.71 -5.32 -15.36
N TRP A 123 -12.64 -4.99 -16.06
CA TRP A 123 -12.62 -4.98 -17.52
C TRP A 123 -11.54 -5.91 -18.07
N LEU A 124 -11.74 -6.32 -19.31
CA LEU A 124 -10.78 -7.09 -20.10
C LEU A 124 -10.50 -6.34 -21.40
N LEU A 125 -9.22 -6.10 -21.65
CA LEU A 125 -8.74 -5.61 -22.93
C LEU A 125 -8.02 -6.74 -23.68
N ALA A 126 -8.27 -6.85 -24.97
CA ALA A 126 -7.51 -7.73 -25.87
C ALA A 126 -7.28 -7.05 -27.21
N GLY A 127 -6.08 -7.19 -27.78
CA GLY A 127 -5.80 -6.58 -29.08
C GLY A 127 -4.37 -6.81 -29.57
N ASP A 128 -4.08 -6.34 -30.78
CA ASP A 128 -2.81 -6.59 -31.48
C ASP A 128 -1.81 -5.43 -31.38
N CYS A 129 -2.08 -4.43 -30.53
CA CYS A 129 -1.33 -3.17 -30.40
C CYS A 129 -1.36 -2.24 -31.62
N GLN A 130 -1.87 -2.67 -32.77
CA GLN A 130 -1.70 -1.98 -34.03
C GLN A 130 -3.01 -1.42 -34.55
N GLN A 131 -3.98 -2.30 -34.79
CA GLN A 131 -5.20 -2.02 -35.52
C GLN A 131 -6.45 -2.36 -34.70
N ARG A 132 -6.35 -3.33 -33.78
CA ARG A 132 -7.50 -3.87 -33.07
C ARG A 132 -7.32 -3.77 -31.57
N VAL A 133 -8.35 -3.28 -30.91
CA VAL A 133 -8.55 -3.46 -29.47
C VAL A 133 -10.02 -3.75 -29.22
N GLY A 134 -10.27 -4.71 -28.34
CA GLY A 134 -11.56 -4.97 -27.75
C GLY A 134 -11.52 -4.60 -26.27
N LEU A 135 -12.62 -4.04 -25.79
CA LEU A 135 -12.86 -3.76 -24.38
C LEU A 135 -14.17 -4.45 -24.00
N ALA A 136 -14.12 -5.27 -22.96
CA ALA A 136 -15.30 -5.87 -22.36
C ALA A 136 -15.34 -5.61 -20.85
N ASP A 137 -16.53 -5.47 -20.31
CA ASP A 137 -16.80 -5.46 -18.87
C ASP A 137 -17.35 -6.84 -18.47
N GLU A 138 -18.67 -6.96 -18.35
CA GLU A 138 -19.32 -8.22 -17.96
C GLU A 138 -19.38 -9.23 -19.10
N GLN A 139 -19.42 -8.78 -20.35
CA GLN A 139 -19.51 -9.64 -21.52
C GLN A 139 -18.18 -10.37 -21.78
N ALA A 140 -18.26 -11.50 -22.49
CA ALA A 140 -17.06 -12.16 -22.97
C ALA A 140 -16.47 -11.41 -24.16
N LEU A 141 -15.14 -11.28 -24.17
CA LEU A 141 -14.37 -10.79 -25.31
C LEU A 141 -13.77 -11.98 -26.05
N SER A 142 -13.92 -12.04 -27.37
CA SER A 142 -13.24 -13.04 -28.18
C SER A 142 -11.77 -12.64 -28.35
N VAL A 143 -10.88 -13.41 -27.71
CA VAL A 143 -9.42 -13.21 -27.74
C VAL A 143 -8.84 -14.02 -28.89
N MET A 144 -8.05 -13.38 -29.75
CA MET A 144 -7.40 -14.02 -30.90
C MET A 144 -5.98 -14.49 -30.56
N PRO A 145 -5.44 -15.47 -31.30
CA PRO A 145 -4.02 -15.83 -31.20
C PRO A 145 -3.12 -14.61 -31.42
N GLY A 146 -2.17 -14.40 -30.49
CA GLY A 146 -1.22 -13.27 -30.54
C GLY A 146 -1.74 -11.96 -29.93
N ASP A 147 -2.99 -11.92 -29.43
CA ASP A 147 -3.50 -10.74 -28.73
C ASP A 147 -2.75 -10.50 -27.41
N TRP A 148 -2.48 -9.23 -27.13
CA TRP A 148 -2.13 -8.76 -25.80
C TRP A 148 -3.36 -8.73 -24.93
N LEU A 149 -3.38 -9.58 -23.90
CA LEU A 149 -4.48 -9.66 -22.94
C LEU A 149 -4.16 -8.86 -21.69
N LEU A 150 -5.01 -7.89 -21.36
CA LEU A 150 -4.82 -6.97 -20.26
C LEU A 150 -6.08 -6.87 -19.39
N PRO A 151 -6.16 -7.65 -18.30
CA PRO A 151 -7.21 -7.49 -17.30
C PRO A 151 -7.01 -6.18 -16.52
N LEU A 152 -8.06 -5.37 -16.45
CA LEU A 152 -8.07 -4.09 -15.73
C LEU A 152 -8.85 -4.20 -14.43
N ARG A 153 -8.18 -3.91 -13.31
CA ARG A 153 -8.80 -3.89 -11.97
C ARG A 153 -9.06 -2.48 -11.52
N LEU A 154 -10.27 -2.24 -11.03
CA LEU A 154 -10.61 -1.04 -10.26
C LEU A 154 -10.23 -1.29 -8.80
N VAL A 155 -9.35 -0.48 -8.23
CA VAL A 155 -8.90 -0.61 -6.85
C VAL A 155 -9.20 0.69 -6.13
N GLU A 156 -9.96 0.62 -5.04
CA GLU A 156 -10.40 1.79 -4.29
C GLU A 156 -9.87 1.69 -2.86
N TYR A 157 -9.09 2.68 -2.45
CA TYR A 157 -8.54 2.79 -1.11
C TYR A 157 -9.22 3.93 -0.36
N ARG A 158 -9.56 3.72 0.91
CA ARG A 158 -10.06 4.80 1.77
C ARG A 158 -9.57 4.64 3.19
N GLN A 159 -9.49 5.74 3.92
CA GLN A 159 -9.45 5.68 5.37
C GLN A 159 -10.86 5.84 5.91
N GLN A 160 -11.27 4.91 6.78
CA GLN A 160 -12.48 5.01 7.57
C GLN A 160 -12.11 4.73 9.02
N ASP A 161 -12.39 5.69 9.89
CA ASP A 161 -11.94 5.68 11.30
C ASP A 161 -10.41 5.53 11.39
N ASP A 162 -9.93 4.51 12.09
CA ASP A 162 -8.50 4.17 12.19
C ASP A 162 -8.05 3.05 11.26
N ARG A 163 -8.83 2.79 10.20
CA ARG A 163 -8.56 1.69 9.27
C ARG A 163 -8.36 2.21 7.86
N VAL A 164 -7.32 1.72 7.19
CA VAL A 164 -7.25 1.82 5.73
C VAL A 164 -7.88 0.57 5.15
N GLN A 165 -8.84 0.78 4.27
CA GLN A 165 -9.62 -0.27 3.64
C GLN A 165 -9.45 -0.25 2.13
N VAL A 166 -9.70 -1.39 1.49
CA VAL A 166 -9.68 -1.56 0.04
C VAL A 166 -10.99 -2.16 -0.45
N ARG A 167 -11.44 -1.74 -1.63
CA ARG A 167 -12.47 -2.43 -2.42
C ARG A 167 -11.95 -2.69 -3.82
N LEU A 168 -12.35 -3.84 -4.38
CA LEU A 168 -11.91 -4.28 -5.70
C LEU A 168 -13.10 -4.37 -6.66
N ASN A 169 -12.88 -3.92 -7.89
CA ASN A 169 -13.81 -4.05 -9.03
C ASN A 169 -15.20 -3.45 -8.80
N GLY A 170 -15.31 -2.45 -7.90
CA GLY A 170 -16.55 -1.71 -7.63
C GLY A 170 -17.65 -2.52 -6.94
N ASN A 171 -17.37 -3.77 -6.58
CA ASN A 171 -18.35 -4.71 -6.03
C ASN A 171 -18.01 -5.05 -4.57
N GLY A 172 -19.04 -5.35 -3.77
CA GLY A 172 -18.88 -5.77 -2.38
C GLY A 172 -18.51 -4.64 -1.41
N ASN A 173 -18.10 -5.05 -0.21
CA ASN A 173 -17.74 -4.15 0.88
C ASN A 173 -16.25 -3.77 0.83
N PHE A 174 -15.92 -2.67 1.50
CA PHE A 174 -14.53 -2.34 1.79
C PHE A 174 -13.98 -3.29 2.86
N GLU A 175 -12.81 -3.86 2.59
CA GLU A 175 -12.09 -4.78 3.49
C GLU A 175 -10.93 -4.05 4.16
N THR A 176 -10.75 -4.27 5.47
CA THR A 176 -9.66 -3.67 6.24
C THR A 176 -8.31 -4.26 5.82
N LEU A 177 -7.35 -3.38 5.47
CA LEU A 177 -5.97 -3.77 5.18
C LEU A 177 -5.08 -3.66 6.41
N ILE A 178 -5.15 -2.53 7.11
CA ILE A 178 -4.42 -2.26 8.34
C ILE A 178 -5.26 -1.38 9.26
N GLU A 179 -4.94 -1.40 10.55
CA GLU A 179 -5.57 -0.60 11.60
C GLU A 179 -4.57 0.37 12.24
N GLY A 180 -5.01 1.18 13.21
CA GLY A 180 -4.16 2.16 13.87
C GLY A 180 -3.75 3.34 12.99
N VAL A 181 -4.44 3.58 11.87
CA VAL A 181 -4.16 4.66 10.94
C VAL A 181 -4.78 5.96 11.44
N THR A 182 -3.95 6.92 11.82
CA THR A 182 -4.43 8.27 12.17
C THR A 182 -4.61 9.13 10.92
N ARG A 183 -3.76 8.96 9.91
CA ARG A 183 -3.80 9.74 8.67
C ARG A 183 -3.35 8.90 7.48
N PHE A 184 -4.16 8.90 6.43
CA PHE A 184 -3.83 8.40 5.10
C PHE A 184 -4.06 9.52 4.10
N GLU A 185 -2.97 10.03 3.51
CA GLU A 185 -3.01 11.24 2.70
C GLU A 185 -2.24 11.06 1.38
N PRO A 186 -2.95 10.76 0.27
CA PRO A 186 -2.37 10.80 -1.06
C PRO A 186 -2.21 12.24 -1.55
N ARG A 187 -1.13 12.49 -2.29
CA ARG A 187 -0.85 13.76 -2.97
C ARG A 187 -0.24 13.49 -4.34
N PHE A 188 -0.54 14.35 -5.30
CA PHE A 188 -0.20 14.16 -6.72
C PHE A 188 0.84 15.18 -7.16
N ALA A 189 1.79 14.74 -7.98
CA ALA A 189 2.80 15.60 -8.57
C ALA A 189 2.75 15.51 -10.09
N LEU A 190 2.73 16.67 -10.72
CA LEU A 190 2.51 16.84 -12.15
C LEU A 190 3.78 17.33 -12.86
N ALA A 191 3.95 16.93 -14.12
CA ALA A 191 4.93 17.52 -15.02
C ALA A 191 4.50 18.92 -15.48
N ALA A 192 5.44 19.67 -16.06
CA ALA A 192 5.15 21.01 -16.60
C ALA A 192 4.10 20.92 -17.73
N ASP A 193 4.20 19.87 -18.54
CA ASP A 193 3.32 19.53 -19.65
C ASP A 193 3.27 18.01 -19.85
N ALA A 194 2.41 17.53 -20.75
CA ALA A 194 2.20 16.10 -20.98
C ALA A 194 3.43 15.37 -21.54
N SER A 195 4.39 16.08 -22.15
CA SER A 195 5.60 15.50 -22.75
C SER A 195 6.78 15.42 -21.76
N ALA A 196 6.83 16.31 -20.76
CA ALA A 196 7.94 16.35 -19.81
C ALA A 196 7.96 15.11 -18.89
N ALA A 197 9.12 14.47 -18.74
CA ALA A 197 9.27 13.26 -17.91
C ALA A 197 9.32 13.55 -16.39
N GLY A 198 9.80 14.73 -15.99
CA GLY A 198 10.02 15.10 -14.60
C GLY A 198 8.80 15.69 -13.89
N VAL A 199 8.84 15.68 -12.56
CA VAL A 199 7.90 16.44 -11.72
C VAL A 199 8.25 17.92 -11.77
N SER A 200 7.23 18.76 -11.90
CA SER A 200 7.32 20.21 -11.75
C SER A 200 6.48 20.67 -10.57
N GLY A 201 6.93 21.68 -9.85
CA GLY A 201 6.13 22.31 -8.78
C GLY A 201 5.95 21.45 -7.52
N ARG A 202 4.81 21.62 -6.85
CA ARG A 202 4.52 21.03 -5.53
C ARG A 202 3.47 19.92 -5.66
N TYR A 203 3.48 19.04 -4.66
CA TYR A 203 2.44 18.03 -4.51
C TYR A 203 1.08 18.67 -4.16
N GLN A 204 0.05 18.36 -4.94
CA GLN A 204 -1.31 18.86 -4.79
C GLN A 204 -2.27 17.80 -4.20
N PRO A 205 -3.36 18.20 -3.52
CA PRO A 205 -4.31 17.27 -2.88
C PRO A 205 -5.27 16.57 -3.85
N GLY A 206 -5.58 17.21 -4.98
CA GLY A 206 -6.51 16.70 -5.98
C GLY A 206 -5.83 16.48 -7.32
N LEU A 207 -6.55 15.83 -8.23
CA LEU A 207 -6.13 15.60 -9.60
C LEU A 207 -7.36 15.72 -10.51
N ASP A 208 -7.33 16.69 -11.40
CA ASP A 208 -8.42 16.90 -12.36
C ASP A 208 -8.24 16.04 -13.62
N GLU A 209 -9.31 15.86 -14.39
CA GLU A 209 -9.30 15.06 -15.62
C GLU A 209 -8.24 15.55 -16.63
N ALA A 210 -8.12 16.86 -16.82
CA ALA A 210 -7.14 17.46 -17.72
C ALA A 210 -5.67 17.28 -17.27
N GLU A 211 -5.46 16.90 -16.01
CA GLU A 211 -4.13 16.73 -15.42
C GLU A 211 -3.62 15.28 -15.47
N GLN A 212 -4.47 14.33 -15.87
CA GLN A 212 -4.16 12.90 -15.92
C GLN A 212 -2.89 12.60 -16.75
N GLU A 213 -2.76 13.24 -17.92
CA GLU A 213 -1.59 13.07 -18.80
C GLU A 213 -0.30 13.67 -18.22
N ARG A 214 -0.43 14.63 -17.30
CA ARG A 214 0.70 15.29 -16.62
C ARG A 214 1.08 14.61 -15.32
N LEU A 215 0.27 13.69 -14.79
CA LEU A 215 0.58 12.97 -13.57
C LEU A 215 1.91 12.20 -13.73
N ARG A 216 2.82 12.36 -12.76
CA ARG A 216 4.13 11.67 -12.75
C ARG A 216 4.38 10.83 -11.50
N SER A 217 3.96 11.32 -10.35
CA SER A 217 4.12 10.56 -9.11
C SER A 217 3.02 10.83 -8.10
N VAL A 218 2.77 9.84 -7.26
CA VAL A 218 1.88 9.93 -6.11
C VAL A 218 2.72 9.78 -4.85
N ARG A 219 2.55 10.68 -3.91
CA ARG A 219 3.13 10.59 -2.57
C ARG A 219 2.04 10.20 -1.58
N ILE A 220 2.27 9.12 -0.85
CA ILE A 220 1.42 8.70 0.26
C ILE A 220 2.12 9.13 1.56
N ALA A 221 1.42 9.90 2.39
CA ALA A 221 1.78 10.08 3.79
C ALA A 221 0.85 9.22 4.65
N LEU A 222 1.46 8.37 5.50
CA LEU A 222 0.76 7.46 6.40
C LEU A 222 1.23 7.74 7.83
N GLU A 223 0.30 8.02 8.72
CA GLU A 223 0.56 8.17 10.15
C GLU A 223 -0.11 7.01 10.89
N LEU A 224 0.68 6.25 11.62
CA LEU A 224 0.23 5.13 12.45
C LEU A 224 0.37 5.51 13.92
N SER A 225 -0.59 5.10 14.73
CA SER A 225 -0.56 5.27 16.17
C SER A 225 -0.94 3.96 16.84
N ASP A 226 -0.24 3.64 17.92
CA ASP A 226 -0.70 2.58 18.81
C ASP A 226 -1.87 3.10 19.66
N ARG A 227 -3.07 2.61 19.42
CA ARG A 227 -4.16 2.67 20.41
C ARG A 227 -4.13 1.39 21.22
N SER A 228 -3.27 1.32 22.23
CA SER A 228 -3.60 0.49 23.38
C SER A 228 -4.78 1.18 24.09
N ALA A 229 -5.98 0.68 23.85
CA ALA A 229 -7.20 1.15 24.48
C ALA A 229 -7.27 0.73 25.96
N ASP A 230 -6.22 0.96 26.75
CA ASP A 230 -6.32 0.95 28.21
C ASP A 230 -5.10 1.65 28.83
N THR A 231 -5.33 2.38 29.92
CA THR A 231 -4.35 3.07 30.78
C THR A 231 -3.77 4.44 30.31
N GLY A 232 -4.64 5.45 30.28
CA GLY A 232 -4.51 6.67 31.11
C GLY A 232 -3.32 7.64 31.00
N ARG A 233 -2.09 7.28 30.62
CA ARG A 233 -0.93 8.22 30.67
C ARG A 233 0.22 7.94 29.69
N GLU A 234 0.09 7.05 28.72
CA GLU A 234 1.17 6.83 27.75
C GLU A 234 0.99 7.67 26.49
N ARG A 235 2.02 8.47 26.16
CA ARG A 235 2.07 9.28 24.95
C ARG A 235 1.87 8.35 23.75
N MET A 236 0.75 8.51 23.04
CA MET A 236 0.54 7.89 21.73
C MET A 236 1.77 8.17 20.87
N ARG A 237 2.59 7.15 20.62
CA ARG A 237 3.72 7.27 19.71
C ARG A 237 3.15 7.16 18.30
N THR A 238 3.08 8.30 17.63
CA THR A 238 2.73 8.36 16.21
C THR A 238 3.99 8.18 15.38
N LEU A 239 3.99 7.20 14.49
CA LEU A 239 5.02 7.01 13.47
C LEU A 239 4.52 7.55 12.14
N VAL A 240 5.37 8.31 11.45
CA VAL A 240 5.03 8.93 10.17
C VAL A 240 5.88 8.33 9.06
N PHE A 241 5.22 7.74 8.06
CA PHE A 241 5.84 7.16 6.89
C PHE A 241 5.46 7.95 5.65
N ARG A 242 6.42 8.14 4.75
CA ARG A 242 6.20 8.81 3.46
C ARG A 242 6.81 7.98 2.34
N GLN A 243 6.01 7.69 1.34
CA GLN A 243 6.49 7.02 0.13
C GLN A 243 6.08 7.81 -1.11
N VAL A 244 7.02 8.01 -2.02
CA VAL A 244 6.77 8.55 -3.35
C VAL A 244 6.86 7.39 -4.34
N THR A 245 5.85 7.28 -5.20
CA THR A 245 5.78 6.25 -6.24
C THR A 245 5.56 6.91 -7.59
N GLN A 246 6.42 6.62 -8.56
CA GLN A 246 6.24 7.02 -9.94
C GLN A 246 5.08 6.25 -10.58
N VAL A 247 4.26 6.95 -11.37
CA VAL A 247 3.19 6.35 -12.17
C VAL A 247 3.77 5.97 -13.53
N ARG A 248 3.44 4.78 -14.05
CA ARG A 248 3.84 4.32 -15.39
C ARG A 248 2.66 4.37 -16.37
N ASN A 249 2.00 5.53 -16.40
CA ASN A 249 0.86 5.80 -17.29
C ASN A 249 1.29 6.14 -18.73
N ARG A 250 2.59 6.08 -19.02
CA ARG A 250 3.14 6.21 -20.36
C ARG A 250 3.94 4.96 -20.67
N PRO A 251 3.75 4.32 -21.83
CA PRO A 251 4.71 3.35 -22.28
C PRO A 251 5.98 4.11 -22.66
N ASP A 252 7.10 3.76 -22.05
CA ASP A 252 8.41 4.38 -22.23
C ASP A 252 8.98 4.06 -23.63
N TRP A 253 8.23 4.31 -24.71
CA TRP A 253 8.74 4.16 -26.07
C TRP A 253 9.40 5.48 -26.48
N GLY A 254 10.67 5.62 -26.08
CA GLY A 254 11.47 6.79 -26.41
C GLY A 254 12.96 6.55 -26.20
N SER A 255 13.65 6.43 -27.34
CA SER A 255 15.07 6.71 -27.58
C SER A 255 16.11 5.90 -26.80
N ASP A 256 16.27 4.62 -27.15
CA ASP A 256 17.64 4.15 -27.38
C ASP A 256 17.95 4.45 -28.85
N GLU A 257 18.69 5.53 -29.05
CA GLU A 257 19.48 5.81 -30.27
C GLU A 257 20.68 4.85 -30.32
#